data_AF-A0A0D2JNG8-F1
#
_entry.id   AF-A0A0D2JNG8-F1
#
_cell.length_a   1.000
_cell.length_b   1.000
_cell.length_c   1.000
_cell.angle_alpha   90.00
_cell.angle_beta   90.00
_cell.angle_gamma   90.00
#
_symmetry.space_group_name_H-M   'P 1'
#
loop_
_entity.id
_entity.type
_entity.pdbx_description
1 polymer ?
#
loop_
_entity_poly.entity_id
_entity_poly.type
_entity_poly.pdbx_seq_one_letter_code
_entity_poly.pdbx_strand_id
1 'polypeptide(L)'
;MSSNRFHATNHVFQTEALEEVLTQTVRLAEQATASSTKISDFLSNLYSKGVNINTFLCRSSLFARARPHQWPAAPTEALRQLSAKLHVLAGLNLDSPWPASDGLSCPHVAVAGLRGPFDDSYDDDEYEDPDIDETNQSEEERHLLRSSPRPIRDVHPWARSRVYDLRRYNESNMWGPFTEDGTQRVDWEKVQAIMVVLGFNHRMYTERRGLSGTDFLGLPGSPPRSTGEGSRSVSSTRSNLLKPWESLFAGIAPNSYVSSPLTGKIKPAPNPSLDALDPYGVTGTWMRIVCFLDYNDLYRFNFERNADIPADQERDPITTREAFRLIKLQLHVTRIEEQEEKGEDGRDLMPAVYFAGTSRSTFMAWDPNANSSIRGSVRETRTGAIRWTSFSIFHGEERWRSEGVQVGGLRSARGILGNWFDKDYDVHGPAGPTAFWKVSDDIIEEKRTLPQMLQIFMAE
;
A
#
# COMPACT_ATOMS: atom_id res chain seq x y z
N MET A 1 37.43 9.13 -30.48
CA MET A 1 36.90 10.33 -29.78
C MET A 1 35.48 10.73 -30.23
N SER A 2 35.08 10.60 -31.50
CA SER A 2 33.70 10.94 -31.92
C SER A 2 32.62 9.99 -31.38
N SER A 3 32.85 8.66 -31.34
CA SER A 3 31.85 7.69 -30.85
C SER A 3 31.47 7.91 -29.37
N ASN A 4 32.43 8.22 -28.49
CA ASN A 4 32.14 8.56 -27.08
C ASN A 4 31.34 9.86 -26.93
N ARG A 5 31.53 10.86 -27.80
CA ARG A 5 30.71 12.07 -27.78
C ARG A 5 29.28 11.78 -28.22
N PHE A 6 29.07 11.03 -29.30
CA PHE A 6 27.73 10.65 -29.76
C PHE A 6 26.96 9.82 -28.71
N HIS A 7 27.61 8.87 -28.04
CA HIS A 7 26.98 8.10 -26.95
C HIS A 7 26.64 8.97 -25.74
N ALA A 8 27.53 9.88 -25.35
CA ALA A 8 27.27 10.82 -24.25
C ALA A 8 26.08 11.75 -24.58
N THR A 9 26.04 12.31 -25.78
CA THR A 9 24.94 13.19 -26.21
C THR A 9 23.60 12.44 -26.27
N ASN A 10 23.59 11.19 -26.78
CA ASN A 10 22.38 10.36 -26.81
C ASN A 10 21.85 10.03 -25.41
N HIS A 11 22.74 9.75 -24.45
CA HIS A 11 22.34 9.45 -23.07
C HIS A 11 21.75 10.69 -22.37
N VAL A 12 22.30 11.88 -22.64
CA VAL A 12 21.75 13.15 -22.15
C VAL A 12 20.34 13.38 -22.69
N PHE A 13 20.14 13.25 -24.02
CA PHE A 13 18.81 13.40 -24.62
C PHE A 13 17.77 12.41 -24.09
N GLN A 14 18.16 11.14 -23.88
CA GLN A 14 17.26 10.14 -23.29
C GLN A 14 16.89 10.48 -21.85
N THR A 15 17.80 11.07 -21.09
CA THR A 15 17.57 11.49 -19.70
C THR A 15 16.61 12.67 -19.65
N GLU A 16 16.82 13.69 -20.49
CA GLU A 16 15.96 14.87 -20.60
C GLU A 16 14.54 14.49 -21.04
N ALA A 17 14.41 13.60 -22.04
CA ALA A 17 13.11 13.11 -22.48
C ALA A 17 12.38 12.32 -21.38
N LEU A 18 13.10 11.49 -20.63
CA LEU A 18 12.52 10.77 -19.49
C LEU A 18 12.04 11.74 -18.40
N GLU A 19 12.85 12.76 -18.09
CA GLU A 19 12.50 13.81 -17.14
C GLU A 19 11.22 14.55 -17.54
N GLU A 20 11.15 14.97 -18.79
CA GLU A 20 10.00 15.68 -19.32
C GLU A 20 8.73 14.82 -19.21
N VAL A 21 8.77 13.57 -19.68
CA VAL A 21 7.60 12.68 -19.64
C VAL A 21 7.16 12.40 -18.21
N LEU A 22 8.09 12.07 -17.30
CA LEU A 22 7.75 11.80 -15.90
C LEU A 22 7.15 13.04 -15.22
N THR A 23 7.79 14.20 -15.40
CA THR A 23 7.34 15.46 -14.81
C THR A 23 5.96 15.86 -15.30
N GLN A 24 5.73 15.82 -16.62
CA GLN A 24 4.44 16.17 -17.20
C GLN A 24 3.35 15.17 -16.81
N THR A 25 3.67 13.88 -16.73
CA THR A 25 2.70 12.86 -16.29
C THR A 25 2.29 13.08 -14.83
N VAL A 26 3.25 13.33 -13.94
CA VAL A 26 2.96 13.62 -12.53
C VAL A 26 2.13 14.90 -12.39
N ARG A 27 2.50 15.98 -13.09
CA ARG A 27 1.71 17.23 -13.11
C ARG A 27 0.30 17.00 -13.61
N LEU A 28 0.13 16.21 -14.67
CA LEU A 28 -1.19 15.87 -15.19
C LEU A 28 -2.00 15.06 -14.18
N ALA A 29 -1.37 14.10 -13.48
CA ALA A 29 -2.02 13.34 -12.42
C ALA A 29 -2.47 14.22 -11.24
N GLU A 30 -1.68 15.24 -10.88
CA GLU A 30 -2.02 16.22 -9.84
C GLU A 30 -3.16 17.17 -10.24
N GLN A 31 -3.40 17.35 -11.55
CA GLN A 31 -4.53 18.11 -12.08
C GLN A 31 -5.83 17.31 -12.15
N ALA A 32 -5.82 16.02 -11.76
CA ALA A 32 -7.02 15.19 -11.73
C ALA A 32 -8.07 15.77 -10.75
N THR A 33 -9.33 15.76 -11.16
CA THR A 33 -10.45 16.25 -10.33
C THR A 33 -11.46 15.14 -10.06
N ALA A 34 -12.11 15.15 -8.90
CA ALA A 34 -13.16 14.18 -8.57
C ALA A 34 -14.37 14.24 -9.51
N SER A 35 -14.60 15.39 -10.15
CA SER A 35 -15.72 15.62 -11.07
C SER A 35 -15.50 15.05 -12.48
N SER A 36 -14.28 14.63 -12.83
CA SER A 36 -13.94 14.21 -14.20
C SER A 36 -12.95 13.06 -14.20
N THR A 37 -13.33 11.95 -14.82
CA THR A 37 -12.45 10.77 -14.96
C THR A 37 -11.47 10.91 -16.13
N LYS A 38 -11.58 11.93 -16.98
CA LYS A 38 -10.79 12.06 -18.23
C LYS A 38 -9.28 11.89 -18.04
N ILE A 39 -8.72 12.49 -17.00
CA ILE A 39 -7.28 12.39 -16.70
C ILE A 39 -6.92 10.99 -16.22
N SER A 40 -7.65 10.46 -15.23
CA SER A 40 -7.43 9.10 -14.73
C SER A 40 -7.60 8.05 -15.81
N ASP A 41 -8.59 8.18 -16.69
CA ASP A 41 -8.85 7.27 -17.81
C ASP A 41 -7.74 7.37 -18.86
N PHE A 42 -7.30 8.59 -19.19
CA PHE A 42 -6.17 8.80 -20.10
C PHE A 42 -4.89 8.15 -19.58
N LEU A 43 -4.55 8.39 -18.30
CA LEU A 43 -3.37 7.81 -17.67
C LEU A 43 -3.49 6.29 -17.54
N SER A 44 -4.66 5.77 -17.16
CA SER A 44 -4.94 4.34 -17.10
C SER A 44 -4.74 3.69 -18.47
N ASN A 45 -5.27 4.28 -19.54
CA ASN A 45 -5.06 3.81 -20.91
C ASN A 45 -3.60 3.89 -21.34
N LEU A 46 -2.89 4.96 -21.00
CA LEU A 46 -1.48 5.13 -21.31
C LEU A 46 -0.62 4.04 -20.64
N TYR A 47 -0.86 3.78 -19.35
CA TYR A 47 -0.09 2.82 -18.55
C TYR A 47 -0.70 1.42 -18.51
N SER A 48 -1.77 1.15 -19.26
CA SER A 48 -2.20 -0.22 -19.57
C SER A 48 -1.19 -0.97 -20.46
N LYS A 49 -0.35 -0.23 -21.19
CA LYS A 49 0.68 -0.76 -22.06
C LYS A 49 1.93 -1.10 -21.26
N GLY A 50 2.35 -2.37 -21.28
CA GLY A 50 3.54 -2.80 -20.56
C GLY A 50 4.78 -1.96 -20.87
N VAL A 51 5.09 -1.71 -22.14
CA VAL A 51 6.25 -0.88 -22.52
C VAL A 51 6.33 0.44 -21.75
N ASN A 52 5.19 1.11 -21.52
CA ASN A 52 5.16 2.37 -20.79
C ASN A 52 5.48 2.19 -19.30
N ILE A 53 4.94 1.15 -18.65
CA ILE A 53 5.23 0.98 -17.24
C ILE A 53 6.68 0.48 -17.01
N ASN A 54 7.28 -0.29 -17.95
CA ASN A 54 8.70 -0.69 -17.86
C ASN A 54 9.60 0.54 -18.03
N THR A 55 9.22 1.42 -18.94
CA THR A 55 10.01 2.61 -19.30
C THR A 55 9.91 3.70 -18.23
N PHE A 56 8.75 3.87 -17.58
CA PHE A 56 8.48 5.02 -16.73
C PHE A 56 8.19 4.68 -15.26
N LEU A 57 7.55 3.56 -14.93
CA LEU A 57 7.18 3.23 -13.54
C LEU A 57 8.20 2.31 -12.86
N CYS A 58 8.98 1.55 -13.65
CA CYS A 58 10.01 0.63 -13.18
C CYS A 58 11.42 1.23 -13.22
N ARG A 59 11.59 2.53 -12.93
CA ARG A 59 12.88 3.23 -12.99
C ARG A 59 13.45 3.62 -11.63
N SER A 60 12.85 3.18 -10.53
CA SER A 60 13.41 3.38 -9.20
C SER A 60 14.60 2.43 -8.94
N SER A 61 15.39 2.73 -7.91
CA SER A 61 16.48 1.89 -7.42
C SER A 61 15.97 0.50 -7.05
N LEU A 62 14.75 0.43 -6.50
CA LEU A 62 14.12 -0.82 -6.08
C LEU A 62 13.96 -1.82 -7.25
N PHE A 63 13.50 -1.38 -8.41
CA PHE A 63 13.36 -2.25 -9.59
C PHE A 63 14.70 -2.69 -10.16
N ALA A 64 15.68 -1.79 -10.16
CA ALA A 64 17.03 -2.10 -10.64
C ALA A 64 17.73 -3.15 -9.79
N ARG A 65 17.46 -3.19 -8.48
CA ARG A 65 17.96 -4.26 -7.60
C ARG A 65 17.35 -5.62 -7.94
N ALA A 66 16.05 -5.64 -8.28
CA ALA A 66 15.37 -6.88 -8.62
C ALA A 66 15.82 -7.45 -9.96
N ARG A 67 15.88 -6.62 -11.02
CA ARG A 67 16.29 -7.04 -12.37
C ARG A 67 16.98 -5.89 -13.14
N PRO A 68 18.28 -5.64 -12.94
CA PRO A 68 18.95 -4.44 -13.45
C PRO A 68 18.99 -4.35 -14.98
N HIS A 69 19.07 -5.49 -15.68
CA HIS A 69 19.07 -5.53 -17.14
C HIS A 69 17.69 -5.27 -17.75
N GLN A 70 16.62 -5.55 -17.00
CA GLN A 70 15.24 -5.41 -17.47
C GLN A 70 14.61 -4.10 -17.03
N TRP A 71 14.94 -3.65 -15.81
CA TRP A 71 14.43 -2.42 -15.20
C TRP A 71 15.60 -1.58 -14.68
N PRO A 72 16.35 -0.91 -15.56
CA PRO A 72 17.44 -0.06 -15.14
C PRO A 72 16.92 1.14 -14.34
N ALA A 73 17.64 1.52 -13.30
CA ALA A 73 17.33 2.72 -12.54
C ALA A 73 17.48 3.98 -13.41
N ALA A 74 16.68 5.00 -13.12
CA ALA A 74 16.91 6.33 -13.67
C ALA A 74 18.25 6.90 -13.16
N PRO A 75 18.95 7.69 -14.00
CA PRO A 75 20.33 8.11 -13.72
C PRO A 75 20.45 9.04 -12.51
N THR A 76 19.44 9.87 -12.27
CA THR A 76 19.42 10.82 -11.14
C THR A 76 18.42 10.40 -10.07
N GLU A 77 18.69 10.77 -8.82
CA GLU A 77 17.79 10.48 -7.70
C GLU A 77 16.41 11.12 -7.90
N ALA A 78 16.36 12.37 -8.38
CA ALA A 78 15.12 13.07 -8.67
C ALA A 78 14.23 12.28 -9.66
N LEU A 79 14.82 11.69 -10.70
CA LEU A 79 14.07 10.86 -11.66
C LEU A 79 13.61 9.53 -11.05
N ARG A 80 14.41 8.92 -10.18
CA ARG A 80 14.00 7.70 -9.45
C ARG A 80 12.81 7.99 -8.54
N GLN A 81 12.85 9.11 -7.83
CA GLN A 81 11.75 9.60 -6.98
C GLN A 81 10.49 9.92 -7.80
N LEU A 82 10.62 10.58 -8.96
CA LEU A 82 9.49 10.85 -9.86
C LEU A 82 8.86 9.56 -10.42
N SER A 83 9.67 8.61 -10.86
CA SER A 83 9.20 7.29 -11.30
C SER A 83 8.47 6.55 -10.18
N ALA A 84 9.04 6.58 -8.97
CA ALA A 84 8.43 5.94 -7.81
C ALA A 84 7.10 6.60 -7.41
N LYS A 85 7.04 7.93 -7.41
CA LYS A 85 5.81 8.70 -7.18
C LYS A 85 4.73 8.32 -8.19
N LEU A 86 5.09 8.28 -9.46
CA LEU A 86 4.15 7.94 -10.52
C LEU A 86 3.65 6.49 -10.39
N HIS A 87 4.50 5.55 -10.01
CA HIS A 87 4.08 4.17 -9.71
C HIS A 87 3.11 4.13 -8.52
N VAL A 88 3.39 4.84 -7.43
CA VAL A 88 2.47 4.95 -6.29
C VAL A 88 1.12 5.55 -6.70
N LEU A 89 1.13 6.58 -7.54
CA LEU A 89 -0.08 7.17 -8.10
C LEU A 89 -0.79 6.25 -9.11
N ALA A 90 -0.07 5.36 -9.79
CA ALA A 90 -0.67 4.37 -10.68
C ALA A 90 -1.41 3.28 -9.88
N GLY A 91 -0.88 2.83 -8.74
CA GLY A 91 -1.52 1.84 -7.85
C GLY A 91 -0.94 0.43 -7.99
N LEU A 92 -1.69 -0.58 -7.53
CA LEU A 92 -1.23 -1.95 -7.24
C LEU A 92 -1.38 -2.97 -8.37
N ASN A 93 -1.81 -2.61 -9.57
CA ASN A 93 -1.99 -3.60 -10.63
C ASN A 93 -0.73 -3.82 -11.44
N LEU A 94 0.21 -4.60 -10.89
CA LEU A 94 1.39 -5.08 -11.64
C LEU A 94 1.26 -6.56 -12.06
N ASP A 95 0.04 -7.10 -12.03
CA ASP A 95 -0.20 -8.55 -12.12
C ASP A 95 -0.95 -9.03 -13.35
N SER A 96 -1.33 -8.14 -14.27
CA SER A 96 -1.46 -8.60 -15.65
C SER A 96 -0.09 -9.14 -16.10
N PRO A 97 -0.02 -10.31 -16.78
CA PRO A 97 1.22 -10.74 -17.41
C PRO A 97 1.68 -9.58 -18.26
N TRP A 98 2.71 -8.91 -17.78
CA TRP A 98 3.19 -7.74 -18.43
C TRP A 98 3.72 -8.17 -19.79
N PRO A 99 3.30 -7.54 -20.89
CA PRO A 99 3.74 -7.98 -22.20
C PRO A 99 5.26 -7.98 -22.18
N ALA A 100 5.83 -9.11 -22.62
CA ALA A 100 7.26 -9.25 -22.81
C ALA A 100 7.79 -8.04 -23.58
N SER A 101 9.08 -7.74 -23.42
CA SER A 101 9.76 -6.67 -24.16
C SER A 101 9.56 -6.73 -25.67
N ASP A 102 9.12 -7.88 -26.17
CA ASP A 102 8.96 -8.19 -27.57
C ASP A 102 7.47 -8.10 -27.88
N GLY A 103 7.06 -7.09 -28.65
CA GLY A 103 5.67 -6.82 -29.05
C GLY A 103 5.05 -7.88 -29.99
N LEU A 104 5.33 -9.16 -29.77
CA LEU A 104 4.87 -10.31 -30.54
C LEU A 104 4.39 -11.41 -29.58
N SER A 105 3.26 -11.20 -28.92
CA SER A 105 2.54 -12.31 -28.28
C SER A 105 1.07 -12.23 -28.67
N CYS A 106 0.66 -13.19 -29.50
CA CYS A 106 -0.69 -13.35 -30.02
C CYS A 106 -1.70 -13.65 -28.89
N PRO A 107 -3.00 -13.31 -29.03
CA PRO A 107 -3.97 -13.26 -27.94
C PRO A 107 -4.47 -14.60 -27.37
N HIS A 108 -3.83 -15.74 -27.65
CA HIS A 108 -4.49 -17.06 -27.51
C HIS A 108 -3.89 -18.08 -26.55
N VAL A 109 -3.05 -17.71 -25.58
CA VAL A 109 -2.65 -18.64 -24.51
C VAL A 109 -3.16 -18.15 -23.15
N ALA A 110 -4.39 -18.53 -22.82
CA ALA A 110 -4.89 -18.48 -21.46
C ALA A 110 -4.17 -19.58 -20.65
N VAL A 111 -3.27 -19.19 -19.74
CA VAL A 111 -2.72 -20.12 -18.75
C VAL A 111 -3.80 -20.34 -17.69
N ALA A 112 -4.47 -21.49 -17.76
CA ALA A 112 -5.45 -21.94 -16.79
C ALA A 112 -4.81 -22.08 -15.38
N GLY A 113 -5.63 -21.81 -14.36
CA GLY A 113 -5.20 -21.71 -12.96
C GLY A 113 -4.49 -22.96 -12.42
N LEU A 114 -3.27 -22.75 -11.91
CA LEU A 114 -2.54 -23.71 -11.11
C LEU A 114 -2.98 -23.56 -9.64
N ARG A 115 -3.66 -24.59 -9.12
CA ARG A 115 -3.87 -24.78 -7.66
C ARG A 115 -2.50 -24.92 -7.00
N GLY A 116 -2.18 -24.05 -6.05
CA GLY A 116 -1.00 -24.21 -5.18
C GLY A 116 -1.24 -25.33 -4.14
N PRO A 117 -0.27 -26.22 -3.90
CA PRO A 117 -0.34 -27.22 -2.84
C PRO A 117 0.37 -26.67 -1.59
N PHE A 118 -0.34 -26.00 -0.69
CA PHE A 118 0.18 -25.70 0.65
C PHE A 118 -1.00 -25.72 1.62
N ASP A 119 -1.09 -26.83 2.35
CA ASP A 119 -2.03 -27.08 3.44
C ASP A 119 -1.60 -26.31 4.69
N ASP A 120 -2.59 -25.84 5.45
CA ASP A 120 -2.48 -24.90 6.55
C ASP A 120 -2.29 -25.64 7.89
N SER A 121 -1.43 -25.13 8.78
CA SER A 121 -1.71 -24.87 10.20
C SER A 121 -0.41 -24.60 10.97
N TYR A 122 -0.40 -23.54 11.78
CA TYR A 122 0.48 -23.46 12.94
C TYR A 122 -0.44 -23.59 14.15
N ASP A 123 -0.59 -24.82 14.63
CA ASP A 123 -0.91 -25.11 16.01
C ASP A 123 0.34 -25.82 16.59
N ASP A 124 0.75 -25.41 17.78
CA ASP A 124 1.72 -26.12 18.61
C ASP A 124 1.24 -27.56 18.81
N ASP A 125 2.05 -28.55 18.39
CA ASP A 125 2.37 -29.78 19.12
C ASP A 125 3.23 -30.72 18.23
N GLU A 126 4.24 -31.34 18.85
CA GLU A 126 5.21 -32.29 18.26
C GLU A 126 4.57 -33.33 17.32
N TYR A 127 4.93 -33.36 16.03
CA TYR A 127 4.97 -34.59 15.22
C TYR A 127 5.94 -34.46 14.03
N GLU A 128 6.63 -35.57 13.74
CA GLU A 128 7.76 -35.71 12.81
C GLU A 128 7.46 -35.29 11.36
N ASP A 129 8.47 -34.66 10.76
CA ASP A 129 8.59 -34.18 9.38
C ASP A 129 8.38 -35.30 8.35
N PRO A 130 7.36 -35.22 7.46
CA PRO A 130 7.31 -36.08 6.30
C PRO A 130 8.07 -35.40 5.15
N ASP A 131 9.25 -35.94 4.84
CA ASP A 131 10.13 -35.61 3.71
C ASP A 131 9.41 -34.94 2.52
N ILE A 132 9.57 -33.62 2.38
CA ILE A 132 9.12 -32.85 1.22
C ILE A 132 10.12 -33.05 0.08
N ASP A 133 9.70 -33.79 -0.95
CA ASP A 133 10.46 -33.96 -2.19
C ASP A 133 10.46 -32.66 -3.03
N GLU A 134 11.53 -31.86 -2.93
CA GLU A 134 11.76 -30.61 -3.68
C GLU A 134 11.96 -30.79 -5.21
N THR A 135 11.80 -32.00 -5.77
CA THR A 135 12.26 -32.29 -7.14
C THR A 135 11.28 -32.05 -8.28
N ASN A 136 10.02 -31.66 -8.03
CA ASN A 136 8.98 -31.71 -9.08
C ASN A 136 8.48 -30.37 -9.63
N GLN A 137 9.36 -29.38 -9.80
CA GLN A 137 9.11 -28.23 -10.69
C GLN A 137 9.93 -28.41 -11.97
N SER A 138 9.26 -28.54 -13.11
CA SER A 138 9.93 -28.74 -14.40
C SER A 138 10.85 -27.55 -14.75
N GLU A 139 12.01 -27.80 -15.37
CA GLU A 139 12.91 -26.72 -15.82
C GLU A 139 12.21 -25.76 -16.80
N GLU A 140 11.22 -26.25 -17.55
CA GLU A 140 10.39 -25.45 -18.46
C GLU A 140 9.50 -24.45 -17.71
N GLU A 141 8.89 -24.82 -16.59
CA GLU A 141 8.13 -23.87 -15.74
C GLU A 141 9.03 -22.81 -15.12
N ARG A 142 10.23 -23.19 -14.67
CA ARG A 142 11.24 -22.25 -14.19
C ARG A 142 11.73 -21.31 -15.29
N HIS A 143 11.86 -21.80 -16.52
CA HIS A 143 12.23 -21.01 -17.69
C HIS A 143 11.11 -20.05 -18.12
N LEU A 144 9.84 -20.48 -18.10
CA LEU A 144 8.67 -19.65 -18.42
C LEU A 144 8.43 -18.54 -17.39
N LEU A 145 8.64 -18.83 -16.10
CA LEU A 145 8.61 -17.83 -15.02
C LEU A 145 9.77 -16.82 -15.13
N ARG A 146 10.92 -17.23 -15.67
CA ARG A 146 12.03 -16.31 -16.00
C ARG A 146 11.70 -15.44 -17.22
N SER A 147 11.01 -15.98 -18.22
CA SER A 147 10.68 -15.28 -19.48
C SER A 147 9.51 -14.29 -19.38
N SER A 148 8.59 -14.47 -18.43
CA SER A 148 7.47 -13.55 -18.21
C SER A 148 7.58 -12.90 -16.82
N PRO A 149 8.18 -11.70 -16.73
CA PRO A 149 8.39 -11.04 -15.45
C PRO A 149 7.06 -10.79 -14.74
N ARG A 150 7.04 -10.98 -13.42
CA ARG A 150 5.92 -10.59 -12.56
C ARG A 150 6.44 -9.54 -11.60
N PRO A 151 6.36 -8.24 -11.96
CA PRO A 151 7.10 -7.19 -11.28
C PRO A 151 6.90 -7.17 -9.76
N ILE A 152 5.67 -7.32 -9.26
CA ILE A 152 5.43 -7.40 -7.81
C ILE A 152 6.14 -8.59 -7.17
N ARG A 153 6.08 -9.79 -7.75
CA ARG A 153 6.70 -10.99 -7.17
C ARG A 153 8.23 -10.91 -7.16
N ASP A 154 8.81 -10.38 -8.25
CA ASP A 154 10.26 -10.23 -8.39
C ASP A 154 10.81 -9.13 -7.48
N VAL A 155 10.07 -8.03 -7.33
CA VAL A 155 10.50 -6.85 -6.56
C VAL A 155 10.20 -6.98 -5.07
N HIS A 156 9.18 -7.76 -4.71
CA HIS A 156 8.71 -7.87 -3.33
C HIS A 156 9.81 -8.21 -2.30
N PRO A 157 10.70 -9.20 -2.51
CA PRO A 157 11.76 -9.51 -1.54
C PRO A 157 12.71 -8.33 -1.26
N TRP A 158 12.94 -7.50 -2.28
CA TRP A 158 13.78 -6.29 -2.19
C TRP A 158 13.03 -5.12 -1.55
N ALA A 159 11.73 -5.00 -1.83
CA ALA A 159 10.88 -4.01 -1.18
C ALA A 159 10.78 -4.30 0.32
N ARG A 160 10.64 -5.59 0.65
CA ARG A 160 10.63 -6.11 2.01
C ARG A 160 11.92 -5.77 2.75
N SER A 161 13.09 -6.02 2.16
CA SER A 161 14.35 -5.66 2.81
C SER A 161 14.49 -4.17 3.08
N ARG A 162 14.00 -3.30 2.18
CA ARG A 162 13.97 -1.84 2.40
C ARG A 162 12.95 -1.39 3.46
N VAL A 163 11.82 -2.09 3.59
CA VAL A 163 10.79 -1.78 4.60
C VAL A 163 11.20 -2.22 5.99
N TYR A 164 11.81 -3.40 6.15
CA TYR A 164 12.18 -3.95 7.47
C TYR A 164 13.60 -3.58 7.93
N ASP A 165 14.31 -2.76 7.17
CA ASP A 165 15.61 -2.20 7.57
C ASP A 165 15.43 -1.06 8.58
N LEU A 166 15.67 -1.36 9.85
CA LEU A 166 15.45 -0.44 10.97
C LEU A 166 16.34 0.79 10.94
N ARG A 167 17.49 0.74 10.25
CA ARG A 167 18.42 1.86 10.08
C ARG A 167 17.79 3.05 9.35
N ARG A 168 16.72 2.80 8.60
CA ARG A 168 15.99 3.79 7.78
C ARG A 168 14.89 4.53 8.54
N TYR A 169 14.78 4.35 9.85
CA TYR A 169 13.79 5.05 10.66
C TYR A 169 14.50 5.83 11.74
N ASN A 170 14.32 7.14 11.71
CA ASN A 170 15.01 8.06 12.59
C ASN A 170 14.22 9.37 12.74
N GLU A 171 14.72 10.27 13.57
CA GLU A 171 14.04 11.55 13.81
C GLU A 171 14.01 12.46 12.57
N SER A 172 15.03 12.43 11.71
CA SER A 172 15.13 13.35 10.57
C SER A 172 14.11 13.06 9.47
N ASN A 173 13.77 11.78 9.25
CA ASN A 173 12.65 11.38 8.41
C ASN A 173 11.31 11.22 9.16
N MET A 174 11.29 11.66 10.42
CA MET A 174 10.11 11.63 11.28
C MET A 174 9.53 10.22 11.45
N TRP A 175 10.38 9.18 11.34
CA TRP A 175 10.05 7.75 11.38
C TRP A 175 9.05 7.30 10.30
N GLY A 176 8.80 8.14 9.30
CA GLY A 176 7.84 7.89 8.22
C GLY A 176 8.52 7.78 6.86
N PRO A 177 7.74 7.69 5.77
CA PRO A 177 8.27 7.66 4.42
C PRO A 177 8.63 9.08 3.92
N PHE A 178 9.48 9.77 4.68
CA PHE A 178 10.00 11.10 4.35
C PHE A 178 11.51 11.02 4.11
N THR A 179 12.06 12.05 3.47
CA THR A 179 13.49 12.16 3.23
C THR A 179 14.26 12.40 4.52
N GLU A 180 15.46 11.83 4.64
CA GLU A 180 16.33 11.95 5.82
C GLU A 180 17.05 13.31 5.90
N ASP A 181 16.92 14.15 4.88
CA ASP A 181 17.50 15.50 4.80
C ASP A 181 16.80 16.54 5.69
N GLY A 182 15.79 16.13 6.46
CA GLY A 182 15.02 17.01 7.35
C GLY A 182 14.08 17.96 6.63
N THR A 183 13.98 17.90 5.30
CA THR A 183 13.11 18.79 4.51
C THR A 183 11.64 18.41 4.60
N GLN A 184 11.32 17.26 5.20
CA GLN A 184 9.96 16.72 5.28
C GLN A 184 9.33 16.45 3.90
N ARG A 185 10.14 16.31 2.84
CA ARG A 185 9.66 15.82 1.54
C ARG A 185 9.37 14.32 1.65
N VAL A 186 8.47 13.84 0.82
CA VAL A 186 8.12 12.41 0.75
C VAL A 186 9.26 11.65 0.05
N ASP A 187 9.73 10.56 0.66
CA ASP A 187 10.57 9.57 -0.04
C ASP A 187 9.64 8.60 -0.77
N TRP A 188 9.41 8.87 -2.06
CA TRP A 188 8.55 8.06 -2.90
C TRP A 188 9.12 6.67 -3.19
N GLU A 189 10.44 6.45 -3.14
CA GLU A 189 11.00 5.10 -3.23
C GLU A 189 10.64 4.29 -1.97
N LYS A 190 10.61 4.92 -0.79
CA LYS A 190 10.11 4.26 0.44
C LYS A 190 8.60 4.01 0.36
N VAL A 191 7.79 4.98 -0.08
CA VAL A 191 6.34 4.78 -0.27
C VAL A 191 6.07 3.66 -1.28
N GLN A 192 6.84 3.59 -2.36
CA GLN A 192 6.74 2.53 -3.37
C GLN A 192 7.06 1.15 -2.77
N ALA A 193 8.13 1.03 -1.97
CA ALA A 193 8.47 -0.22 -1.29
C ALA A 193 7.33 -0.66 -0.34
N ILE A 194 6.79 0.27 0.46
CA ILE A 194 5.63 0.01 1.33
C ILE A 194 4.43 -0.49 0.53
N MET A 195 4.11 0.20 -0.57
CA MET A 195 3.01 -0.16 -1.46
C MET A 195 3.20 -1.58 -2.02
N VAL A 196 4.40 -1.93 -2.51
CA VAL A 196 4.69 -3.26 -3.06
C VAL A 196 4.52 -4.36 -2.00
N VAL A 197 5.00 -4.16 -0.76
CA VAL A 197 4.86 -5.16 0.31
C VAL A 197 3.40 -5.36 0.70
N LEU A 198 2.64 -4.27 0.86
CA LEU A 198 1.22 -4.34 1.17
C LEU A 198 0.43 -4.99 0.05
N GLY A 199 0.73 -4.65 -1.20
CA GLY A 199 0.04 -5.21 -2.36
C GLY A 199 0.30 -6.69 -2.57
N PHE A 200 1.54 -7.12 -2.41
CA PHE A 200 1.88 -8.54 -2.45
C PHE A 200 1.10 -9.33 -1.39
N ASN A 201 1.11 -8.85 -0.13
CA ASN A 201 0.44 -9.54 0.97
C ASN A 201 -1.08 -9.51 0.84
N HIS A 202 -1.66 -8.39 0.41
CA HIS A 202 -3.10 -8.26 0.14
C HIS A 202 -3.54 -9.24 -0.96
N ARG A 203 -2.74 -9.39 -2.02
CA ARG A 203 -3.00 -10.36 -3.08
C ARG A 203 -2.95 -11.79 -2.56
N MET A 204 -1.87 -12.18 -1.88
CA MET A 204 -1.72 -13.52 -1.30
C MET A 204 -2.89 -13.85 -0.38
N TYR A 205 -3.34 -12.87 0.40
CA TYR A 205 -4.52 -12.98 1.25
C TYR A 205 -5.81 -13.21 0.46
N THR A 206 -6.00 -12.51 -0.66
CA THR A 206 -7.20 -12.60 -1.53
C THR A 206 -7.23 -13.91 -2.32
N GLU A 207 -6.09 -14.34 -2.86
CA GLU A 207 -5.93 -15.60 -3.61
C GLU A 207 -6.21 -16.82 -2.72
N ARG A 208 -5.67 -16.85 -1.50
CA ARG A 208 -5.90 -17.94 -0.53
C ARG A 208 -7.38 -18.13 -0.19
N ARG A 209 -8.17 -17.06 -0.24
CA ARG A 209 -9.61 -17.13 0.05
C ARG A 209 -10.48 -17.47 -1.16
N GLY A 210 -9.88 -17.77 -2.32
CA GLY A 210 -10.63 -18.06 -3.55
C GLY A 210 -11.40 -16.85 -4.10
N LEU A 211 -11.13 -15.64 -3.58
CA LEU A 211 -11.77 -14.38 -4.01
C LEU A 211 -11.18 -13.84 -5.32
N SER A 212 -10.12 -14.46 -5.84
CA SER A 212 -9.62 -14.19 -7.18
C SER A 212 -10.57 -14.81 -8.21
N GLY A 213 -11.61 -14.06 -8.58
CA GLY A 213 -12.58 -14.46 -9.62
C GLY A 213 -13.94 -14.92 -9.13
N THR A 214 -14.25 -14.80 -7.83
CA THR A 214 -15.60 -15.06 -7.28
C THR A 214 -16.08 -13.90 -6.40
N ASP A 215 -17.39 -13.59 -6.45
CA ASP A 215 -18.01 -12.64 -5.53
C ASP A 215 -17.90 -13.16 -4.07
N PHE A 216 -18.10 -12.31 -3.04
CA PHE A 216 -18.04 -12.64 -1.59
C PHE A 216 -18.86 -13.89 -1.16
N LEU A 217 -19.72 -14.42 -2.04
CA LEU A 217 -20.51 -15.64 -1.87
C LEU A 217 -19.97 -16.88 -2.63
N GLY A 218 -18.77 -16.83 -3.22
CA GLY A 218 -18.15 -17.99 -3.89
C GLY A 218 -18.70 -18.33 -5.27
N LEU A 219 -19.37 -17.38 -5.96
CA LEU A 219 -19.90 -17.60 -7.31
C LEU A 219 -18.92 -17.12 -8.40
N PRO A 220 -18.65 -17.92 -9.45
CA PRO A 220 -17.74 -17.54 -10.54
C PRO A 220 -18.28 -16.36 -11.34
N GLY A 221 -17.45 -15.34 -11.54
CA GLY A 221 -17.79 -14.17 -12.35
C GLY A 221 -17.98 -14.55 -13.83
N SER A 222 -19.14 -14.23 -14.39
CA SER A 222 -19.41 -14.42 -15.83
C SER A 222 -18.53 -13.48 -16.68
N PRO A 223 -18.00 -13.93 -17.83
CA PRO A 223 -17.24 -13.06 -18.72
C PRO A 223 -18.14 -11.97 -19.36
N PRO A 224 -17.59 -10.79 -19.72
CA PRO A 224 -18.37 -9.72 -20.30
C PRO A 224 -18.86 -10.12 -21.70
N ARG A 225 -20.18 -10.21 -21.85
CA ARG A 225 -20.83 -10.50 -23.14
C ARG A 225 -20.76 -9.25 -24.01
N SER A 226 -20.08 -9.34 -25.14
CA SER A 226 -19.99 -8.28 -26.15
C SER A 226 -21.34 -8.09 -26.84
N THR A 227 -22.04 -6.99 -26.56
CA THR A 227 -23.03 -6.39 -27.47
C THR A 227 -23.09 -4.89 -27.21
N GLY A 228 -23.09 -4.13 -28.29
CA GLY A 228 -23.08 -2.67 -28.28
C GLY A 228 -24.37 -2.03 -27.75
N GLU A 229 -24.30 -0.70 -27.75
CA GLU A 229 -25.37 0.27 -27.53
C GLU A 229 -25.91 0.43 -26.11
N GLY A 230 -25.61 1.62 -25.56
CA GLY A 230 -26.55 2.41 -24.79
C GLY A 230 -27.28 1.72 -23.64
N SER A 231 -26.59 1.51 -22.51
CA SER A 231 -27.29 1.41 -21.23
C SER A 231 -26.45 2.03 -20.12
N ARG A 232 -26.97 3.11 -19.54
CA ARG A 232 -26.49 3.69 -18.28
C ARG A 232 -26.71 2.64 -17.19
N SER A 233 -25.70 1.81 -16.95
CA SER A 233 -25.76 0.82 -15.87
C SER A 233 -25.34 1.48 -14.57
N VAL A 234 -26.34 1.77 -13.74
CA VAL A 234 -26.18 1.97 -12.29
C VAL A 234 -25.71 0.62 -11.73
N SER A 235 -24.39 0.40 -11.73
CA SER A 235 -23.81 -0.87 -11.28
C SER A 235 -23.84 -0.94 -9.75
N SER A 236 -24.87 -1.61 -9.25
CA SER A 236 -24.87 -2.59 -8.16
C SER A 236 -23.77 -2.46 -7.08
N THR A 237 -24.25 -2.27 -5.85
CA THR A 237 -23.64 -2.34 -4.51
C THR A 237 -22.72 -3.56 -4.23
N ARG A 238 -21.71 -3.81 -5.06
CA ARG A 238 -20.73 -4.89 -4.87
C ARG A 238 -19.47 -4.37 -4.15
N SER A 239 -19.47 -4.57 -2.83
CA SER A 239 -18.33 -4.58 -1.89
C SER A 239 -17.02 -3.88 -2.31
N ASN A 240 -17.01 -2.54 -2.23
CA ASN A 240 -15.83 -1.68 -2.38
C ASN A 240 -14.85 -1.70 -1.17
N LEU A 241 -14.92 -2.70 -0.31
CA LEU A 241 -14.18 -2.72 0.96
C LEU A 241 -12.65 -2.82 0.79
N LEU A 242 -12.14 -3.26 -0.37
CA LEU A 242 -10.74 -3.68 -0.55
C LEU A 242 -9.99 -3.00 -1.73
N LYS A 243 -10.53 -1.94 -2.35
CA LYS A 243 -10.09 -1.51 -3.69
C LYS A 243 -9.43 -0.11 -3.86
N PRO A 244 -8.72 0.49 -2.88
CA PRO A 244 -8.12 1.81 -3.13
C PRO A 244 -7.01 1.76 -4.20
N TRP A 245 -6.42 0.59 -4.48
CA TRP A 245 -5.23 0.48 -5.34
C TRP A 245 -5.35 -0.47 -6.54
N GLU A 246 -6.43 -1.23 -6.72
CA GLU A 246 -6.52 -2.26 -7.77
C GLU A 246 -6.60 -1.69 -9.21
N SER A 247 -7.20 -0.51 -9.36
CA SER A 247 -7.38 0.12 -10.67
C SER A 247 -6.32 1.20 -10.91
N LEU A 248 -5.74 1.20 -12.11
CA LEU A 248 -4.73 2.18 -12.51
C LEU A 248 -5.27 3.60 -12.40
N PHE A 249 -4.55 4.46 -11.67
CA PHE A 249 -4.88 5.88 -11.46
C PHE A 249 -6.29 6.16 -10.88
N ALA A 250 -6.97 5.14 -10.37
CA ALA A 250 -8.28 5.31 -9.76
C ALA A 250 -8.16 6.02 -8.40
N GLY A 251 -9.04 6.99 -8.17
CA GLY A 251 -9.11 7.69 -6.89
C GLY A 251 -7.94 8.63 -6.60
N ILE A 252 -7.07 8.94 -7.57
CA ILE A 252 -5.90 9.80 -7.35
C ILE A 252 -6.24 11.28 -7.15
N ALA A 253 -7.46 11.70 -7.49
CA ALA A 253 -7.84 13.09 -7.42
C ALA A 253 -8.21 13.49 -5.97
N PRO A 254 -7.96 14.75 -5.58
CA PRO A 254 -8.53 15.29 -4.36
C PRO A 254 -10.07 15.19 -4.36
N ASN A 255 -10.65 14.86 -3.21
CA ASN A 255 -12.09 14.64 -2.98
C ASN A 255 -12.70 13.50 -3.82
N SER A 256 -11.88 12.57 -4.33
CA SER A 256 -12.37 11.41 -5.11
C SER A 256 -12.95 10.29 -4.25
N TYR A 257 -12.80 10.34 -2.93
CA TYR A 257 -13.43 9.39 -2.03
C TYR A 257 -14.96 9.45 -2.13
N VAL A 258 -15.59 8.27 -2.15
CA VAL A 258 -17.04 8.11 -2.16
C VAL A 258 -17.45 7.19 -1.01
N SER A 259 -18.33 7.68 -0.15
CA SER A 259 -18.85 6.92 0.99
C SER A 259 -19.66 5.72 0.53
N SER A 260 -19.31 4.54 1.05
CA SER A 260 -20.08 3.32 0.86
C SER A 260 -21.13 3.19 1.97
N PRO A 261 -22.37 2.78 1.66
CA PRO A 261 -23.38 2.54 2.69
C PRO A 261 -22.97 1.34 3.54
N LEU A 262 -23.09 1.48 4.86
CA LEU A 262 -22.85 0.38 5.80
C LEU A 262 -24.16 -0.27 6.25
N THR A 263 -24.13 -1.59 6.43
CA THR A 263 -25.23 -2.34 7.02
C THR A 263 -25.11 -2.32 8.55
N GLY A 264 -26.12 -1.80 9.23
CA GLY A 264 -26.16 -1.75 10.70
C GLY A 264 -26.87 -0.52 11.23
N LYS A 265 -27.01 -0.41 12.55
CA LYS A 265 -27.53 0.81 13.18
C LYS A 265 -26.44 1.86 13.16
N ILE A 266 -26.68 2.97 12.47
CA ILE A 266 -25.72 4.08 12.38
C ILE A 266 -25.62 4.74 13.75
N LYS A 267 -24.38 4.90 14.23
CA LYS A 267 -24.04 5.68 15.40
C LYS A 267 -23.86 7.15 14.97
N PRO A 268 -24.57 8.11 15.59
CA PRO A 268 -24.35 9.52 15.31
C PRO A 268 -22.89 9.90 15.56
N ALA A 269 -22.36 10.80 14.72
CA ALA A 269 -21.02 11.32 14.90
C ALA A 269 -20.91 12.03 16.27
N PRO A 270 -19.87 11.75 17.08
CA PRO A 270 -19.76 12.34 18.41
C PRO A 270 -19.66 13.87 18.42
N ASN A 271 -19.00 14.46 17.42
CA ASN A 271 -18.68 15.90 17.37
C ASN A 271 -19.01 16.50 15.98
N PRO A 272 -20.31 16.62 15.62
CA PRO A 272 -20.70 17.02 14.27
C PRO A 272 -20.24 18.43 13.88
N SER A 273 -20.05 19.33 14.86
CA SER A 273 -19.50 20.67 14.62
C SER A 273 -18.02 20.65 14.25
N LEU A 274 -17.23 19.75 14.84
CA LEU A 274 -15.82 19.56 14.47
C LEU A 274 -15.71 18.86 13.12
N ASP A 275 -16.57 17.88 12.86
CA ASP A 275 -16.59 17.17 11.58
C ASP A 275 -16.85 18.11 10.40
N ALA A 276 -17.68 19.14 10.59
CA ALA A 276 -17.94 20.15 9.57
C ALA A 276 -16.73 21.07 9.28
N LEU A 277 -15.81 21.21 10.23
CA LEU A 277 -14.61 22.04 10.11
C LEU A 277 -13.37 21.25 9.66
N ASP A 278 -13.46 19.92 9.62
CA ASP A 278 -12.34 19.03 9.30
C ASP A 278 -12.01 19.03 7.79
N PRO A 279 -10.83 19.55 7.38
CA PRO A 279 -10.42 19.55 5.98
C PRO A 279 -10.02 18.16 5.45
N TYR A 280 -9.65 17.22 6.33
CA TYR A 280 -9.13 15.90 5.95
C TYR A 280 -10.22 14.84 5.82
N GLY A 281 -11.38 15.03 6.44
CA GLY A 281 -12.51 14.11 6.40
C GLY A 281 -12.25 12.81 7.17
N VAL A 282 -11.72 12.93 8.40
CA VAL A 282 -11.31 11.84 9.29
C VAL A 282 -12.49 11.00 9.78
N THR A 283 -13.60 11.63 10.19
CA THR A 283 -14.71 10.92 10.83
C THR A 283 -15.36 9.91 9.89
N GLY A 284 -15.50 8.66 10.35
CA GLY A 284 -16.13 7.58 9.60
C GLY A 284 -15.51 6.21 9.85
N THR A 285 -15.84 5.25 8.99
CA THR A 285 -15.31 3.89 9.00
C THR A 285 -14.17 3.74 7.99
N TRP A 286 -13.06 3.18 8.47
CA TRP A 286 -11.84 2.94 7.69
C TRP A 286 -11.45 1.47 7.74
N MET A 287 -10.67 1.05 6.75
CA MET A 287 -9.96 -0.22 6.77
C MET A 287 -8.46 0.04 6.89
N ARG A 288 -7.77 -0.87 7.57
CA ARG A 288 -6.34 -0.81 7.81
C ARG A 288 -5.71 -2.18 7.52
N ILE A 289 -4.60 -2.16 6.81
CA ILE A 289 -3.71 -3.31 6.68
C ILE A 289 -2.48 -3.07 7.53
N VAL A 290 -2.03 -4.10 8.26
CA VAL A 290 -0.68 -4.18 8.81
C VAL A 290 -0.04 -5.48 8.37
N CYS A 291 1.21 -5.41 7.93
CA CYS A 291 2.05 -6.59 7.72
C CYS A 291 3.23 -6.57 8.70
N PHE A 292 3.76 -7.74 9.04
CA PHE A 292 4.94 -7.86 9.88
C PHE A 292 5.68 -9.17 9.68
N LEU A 293 6.97 -9.16 9.99
CA LEU A 293 7.77 -10.37 10.13
C LEU A 293 7.65 -10.91 11.55
N ASP A 294 7.93 -12.21 11.72
CA ASP A 294 8.21 -12.75 13.04
C ASP A 294 9.34 -11.94 13.71
N TYR A 295 9.27 -11.81 15.03
CA TYR A 295 10.26 -11.03 15.77
C TYR A 295 11.67 -11.57 15.56
N ASN A 296 11.86 -12.89 15.57
CA ASN A 296 13.18 -13.50 15.39
C ASN A 296 13.72 -13.24 13.98
N ASP A 297 12.87 -13.33 12.96
CA ASP A 297 13.27 -13.04 11.58
C ASP A 297 13.66 -11.56 11.40
N LEU A 298 12.89 -10.64 11.98
CA LEU A 298 13.19 -9.21 11.96
C LEU A 298 14.51 -8.92 12.70
N TYR A 299 14.70 -9.53 13.86
CA TYR A 299 15.89 -9.37 14.68
C TYR A 299 17.13 -9.89 13.95
N ARG A 300 17.09 -11.14 13.46
CA ARG A 300 18.18 -11.75 12.69
C ARG A 300 18.54 -10.92 11.46
N PHE A 301 17.54 -10.40 10.74
CA PHE A 301 17.78 -9.55 9.58
C PHE A 301 18.51 -8.25 9.94
N ASN A 302 18.17 -7.63 11.06
CA ASN A 302 18.71 -6.32 11.44
C ASN A 302 20.01 -6.36 12.24
N PHE A 303 20.21 -7.39 13.08
CA PHE A 303 21.27 -7.41 14.10
C PHE A 303 22.23 -8.60 13.99
N GLU A 304 21.94 -9.61 13.18
CA GLU A 304 22.83 -10.76 12.97
C GLU A 304 23.36 -10.80 11.54
N ARG A 305 22.51 -11.15 10.57
CA ARG A 305 22.91 -11.44 9.18
C ARG A 305 23.49 -10.23 8.45
N ASN A 306 23.00 -9.03 8.78
CA ASN A 306 23.35 -7.80 8.07
C ASN A 306 23.84 -6.69 9.03
N ALA A 307 24.42 -7.08 10.17
CA ALA A 307 24.93 -6.13 11.17
C ALA A 307 26.08 -5.30 10.60
N ASP A 308 26.95 -5.92 9.81
CA ASP A 308 28.17 -5.31 9.27
C ASP A 308 27.94 -4.50 7.99
N ILE A 309 26.73 -4.53 7.41
CA ILE A 309 26.41 -3.76 6.22
C ILE A 309 26.34 -2.27 6.59
N PRO A 310 27.11 -1.39 5.94
CA PRO A 310 27.06 0.06 6.19
C PRO A 310 25.68 0.67 5.93
N ALA A 311 25.33 1.75 6.63
CA ALA A 311 24.00 2.38 6.57
C ALA A 311 23.65 2.95 5.18
N ASP A 312 24.66 3.36 4.41
CA ASP A 312 24.54 3.82 3.02
C ASP A 312 24.36 2.68 2.01
N GLN A 313 24.51 1.43 2.45
CA GLN A 313 24.35 0.24 1.61
C GLN A 313 23.04 -0.49 1.87
N GLU A 314 22.43 -0.93 0.77
CA GLU A 314 21.19 -1.69 0.78
C GLU A 314 21.41 -3.14 1.21
N ARG A 315 20.51 -3.70 2.04
CA ARG A 315 20.57 -5.09 2.52
C ARG A 315 19.95 -6.09 1.56
N ASP A 316 20.45 -7.31 1.59
CA ASP A 316 19.96 -8.45 0.79
C ASP A 316 18.43 -8.67 0.88
N PRO A 317 17.80 -9.27 -0.14
CA PRO A 317 16.37 -9.51 -0.16
C PRO A 317 15.93 -10.44 0.98
N ILE A 318 14.78 -10.16 1.55
CA ILE A 318 14.15 -11.02 2.56
C ILE A 318 13.14 -11.92 1.86
N THR A 319 13.22 -13.24 2.05
CA THR A 319 12.28 -14.22 1.48
C THR A 319 11.33 -14.83 2.51
N THR A 320 11.54 -14.60 3.81
CA THR A 320 10.66 -15.06 4.91
C THR A 320 9.24 -14.50 4.76
N ARG A 321 8.23 -15.25 5.21
CA ARG A 321 6.82 -14.89 4.99
C ARG A 321 6.37 -13.82 5.99
N GLU A 322 5.70 -12.76 5.53
CA GLU A 322 5.02 -11.85 6.45
C GLU A 322 3.68 -12.41 6.95
N ALA A 323 3.34 -12.03 8.18
CA ALA A 323 1.98 -12.03 8.66
C ALA A 323 1.22 -10.82 8.09
N PHE A 324 -0.09 -10.99 7.90
CA PHE A 324 -1.02 -9.98 7.41
C PHE A 324 -2.22 -9.88 8.36
N ARG A 325 -2.65 -8.66 8.67
CA ARG A 325 -3.90 -8.40 9.40
C ARG A 325 -4.70 -7.30 8.71
N LEU A 326 -5.99 -7.56 8.57
CA LEU A 326 -6.99 -6.60 8.11
C LEU A 326 -7.84 -6.16 9.31
N ILE A 327 -7.90 -4.86 9.50
CA ILE A 327 -8.46 -4.23 10.69
C ILE A 327 -9.47 -3.19 10.24
N LYS A 328 -10.62 -3.15 10.90
CA LYS A 328 -11.62 -2.10 10.74
C LYS A 328 -11.40 -1.03 11.82
N LEU A 329 -11.44 0.23 11.43
CA LEU A 329 -11.38 1.37 12.33
C LEU A 329 -12.67 2.18 12.26
N GLN A 330 -13.08 2.74 13.39
CA GLN A 330 -14.13 3.77 13.44
C GLN A 330 -13.54 4.99 14.12
N LEU A 331 -13.31 6.05 13.34
CA LEU A 331 -12.61 7.26 13.77
C LEU A 331 -13.59 8.43 13.88
N HIS A 332 -13.32 9.36 14.80
CA HIS A 332 -14.02 10.63 14.90
C HIS A 332 -13.05 11.74 15.32
N VAL A 333 -13.32 12.96 14.87
CA VAL A 333 -12.55 14.15 15.25
C VAL A 333 -12.80 14.50 16.72
N THR A 334 -11.72 14.89 17.40
CA THR A 334 -11.74 15.25 18.82
C THR A 334 -11.27 16.68 19.06
N ARG A 335 -10.38 17.20 18.22
CA ARG A 335 -9.79 18.54 18.35
C ARG A 335 -9.23 19.01 17.01
N ILE A 336 -9.27 20.32 16.76
CA ILE A 336 -8.68 20.98 15.59
C ILE A 336 -7.87 22.16 16.11
N GLU A 337 -6.62 22.30 15.67
CA GLU A 337 -5.70 23.36 16.09
C GLU A 337 -5.00 23.98 14.87
N GLU A 338 -4.83 25.30 14.85
CA GLU A 338 -4.02 25.95 13.83
C GLU A 338 -2.54 25.57 14.01
N GLN A 339 -1.81 25.49 12.90
CA GLN A 339 -0.38 25.22 12.94
C GLN A 339 0.39 26.54 12.99
N GLU A 340 1.33 26.65 13.92
CA GLU A 340 2.22 27.84 14.02
C GLU A 340 3.26 27.87 12.90
N GLU A 341 3.63 26.69 12.37
CA GLU A 341 4.57 26.55 11.26
C GLU A 341 3.96 27.05 9.94
N LYS A 342 4.82 27.61 9.09
CA LYS A 342 4.47 28.01 7.72
C LYS A 342 5.10 27.09 6.68
N GLY A 343 4.43 26.99 5.54
CA GLY A 343 4.93 26.29 4.35
C GLY A 343 6.24 26.89 3.83
N GLU A 344 6.93 26.16 2.96
CA GLU A 344 8.13 26.66 2.28
C GLU A 344 7.86 27.92 1.43
N ASP A 345 6.63 28.08 0.96
CA ASP A 345 6.11 29.24 0.23
C ASP A 345 5.65 30.40 1.14
N GLY A 346 5.74 30.23 2.46
CA GLY A 346 5.32 31.23 3.45
C GLY A 346 3.81 31.26 3.72
N ARG A 347 3.02 30.35 3.12
CA ARG A 347 1.58 30.25 3.40
C ARG A 347 1.32 29.59 4.74
N ASP A 348 0.18 29.92 5.33
CA ASP A 348 -0.30 29.24 6.53
C ASP A 348 -0.69 27.80 6.16
N LEU A 349 -0.25 26.85 6.99
CA LEU A 349 -0.55 25.44 6.80
C LEU A 349 -1.99 25.16 7.23
N MET A 350 -2.58 24.11 6.66
CA MET A 350 -3.89 23.62 7.12
C MET A 350 -3.84 23.25 8.61
N PRO A 351 -4.96 23.37 9.34
CA PRO A 351 -4.97 23.03 10.76
C PRO A 351 -4.61 21.56 11.00
N ALA A 352 -4.04 21.26 12.16
CA ALA A 352 -3.86 19.91 12.66
C ALA A 352 -5.18 19.38 13.22
N VAL A 353 -5.59 18.20 12.77
CA VAL A 353 -6.81 17.53 13.23
C VAL A 353 -6.44 16.32 14.06
N TYR A 354 -6.94 16.25 15.29
CA TYR A 354 -6.76 15.12 16.19
C TYR A 354 -8.00 14.26 16.20
N PHE A 355 -7.79 12.94 16.22
CA PHE A 355 -8.86 11.96 16.17
C PHE A 355 -8.70 10.87 17.22
N ALA A 356 -9.82 10.25 17.55
CA ALA A 356 -9.89 9.06 18.38
C ALA A 356 -10.89 8.07 17.79
N GLY A 357 -10.85 6.82 18.27
CA GLY A 357 -11.70 5.78 17.70
C GLY A 357 -11.49 4.40 18.29
N THR A 358 -12.12 3.43 17.64
CA THR A 358 -11.95 2.00 17.91
C THR A 358 -11.22 1.33 16.75
N SER A 359 -10.46 0.30 17.09
CA SER A 359 -9.77 -0.58 16.15
C SER A 359 -10.16 -2.02 16.45
N ARG A 360 -10.61 -2.75 15.44
CA ARG A 360 -11.12 -4.12 15.57
C ARG A 360 -10.62 -4.99 14.44
N SER A 361 -10.00 -6.12 14.76
CA SER A 361 -9.66 -7.12 13.74
C SER A 361 -10.92 -7.63 13.05
N THR A 362 -10.89 -7.71 11.72
CA THR A 362 -12.03 -8.23 10.95
C THR A 362 -12.20 -9.75 11.11
N PHE A 363 -11.15 -10.47 11.53
CA PHE A 363 -11.13 -11.95 11.52
C PHE A 363 -10.82 -12.59 12.86
N MET A 364 -10.15 -11.90 13.77
CA MET A 364 -9.80 -12.44 15.09
C MET A 364 -10.47 -11.61 16.18
N ALA A 365 -11.73 -11.21 16.00
CA ALA A 365 -12.42 -10.34 16.95
C ALA A 365 -12.51 -10.93 18.37
N TRP A 366 -12.31 -12.25 18.50
CA TRP A 366 -12.23 -12.99 19.77
C TRP A 366 -10.87 -12.89 20.48
N ASP A 367 -9.80 -12.50 19.80
CA ASP A 367 -8.48 -12.34 20.42
C ASP A 367 -8.46 -11.05 21.27
N PRO A 368 -8.11 -11.11 22.57
CA PRO A 368 -8.03 -9.93 23.44
C PRO A 368 -7.10 -8.83 22.90
N ASN A 369 -6.06 -9.20 22.15
CA ASN A 369 -5.12 -8.28 21.48
C ASN A 369 -5.61 -7.81 20.09
N ALA A 370 -6.79 -8.23 19.65
CA ALA A 370 -7.33 -7.84 18.34
C ALA A 370 -8.15 -6.54 18.37
N ASN A 371 -8.48 -6.06 19.56
CA ASN A 371 -9.38 -4.94 19.78
C ASN A 371 -8.66 -3.86 20.59
N SER A 372 -8.43 -2.70 19.98
CA SER A 372 -7.75 -1.57 20.62
C SER A 372 -8.60 -0.31 20.53
N SER A 373 -8.33 0.69 21.37
CA SER A 373 -8.66 2.08 21.00
C SER A 373 -7.55 2.62 20.10
N ILE A 374 -7.86 3.68 19.37
CA ILE A 374 -6.90 4.37 18.51
C ILE A 374 -7.05 5.87 18.73
N ARG A 375 -5.92 6.57 18.75
CA ARG A 375 -5.87 8.04 18.69
C ARG A 375 -4.82 8.47 17.69
N GLY A 376 -4.86 9.71 17.24
CA GLY A 376 -3.86 10.21 16.30
C GLY A 376 -4.09 11.63 15.88
N SER A 377 -3.29 12.05 14.90
CA SER A 377 -3.33 13.38 14.31
C SER A 377 -3.06 13.34 12.82
N VAL A 378 -3.68 14.25 12.09
CA VAL A 378 -3.45 14.54 10.68
C VAL A 378 -3.02 15.99 10.54
N ARG A 379 -1.95 16.25 9.79
CA ARG A 379 -1.44 17.61 9.57
C ARG A 379 -0.72 17.73 8.24
N GLU A 380 -0.72 18.95 7.70
CA GLU A 380 0.09 19.32 6.56
C GLU A 380 1.53 19.59 7.00
N THR A 381 2.50 19.04 6.28
CA THR A 381 3.94 19.31 6.44
C THR A 381 4.33 20.58 5.70
N ARG A 382 5.54 21.10 5.96
CA ARG A 382 6.04 22.34 5.31
C ARG A 382 6.11 22.24 3.78
N THR A 383 6.24 21.03 3.25
CA THR A 383 6.31 20.73 1.81
C THR A 383 4.94 20.44 1.18
N GLY A 384 3.85 20.52 1.95
CA GLY A 384 2.49 20.26 1.49
C GLY A 384 2.06 18.79 1.52
N ALA A 385 2.92 17.86 1.97
CA ALA A 385 2.51 16.47 2.17
C ALA A 385 1.61 16.34 3.41
N ILE A 386 0.60 15.46 3.35
CA ILE A 386 -0.32 15.24 4.47
C ILE A 386 0.15 14.05 5.30
N ARG A 387 0.61 14.32 6.51
CA ARG A 387 1.15 13.34 7.45
C ARG A 387 0.09 12.86 8.42
N TRP A 388 0.05 11.55 8.59
CA TRP A 388 -0.80 10.87 9.57
C TRP A 388 0.08 10.20 10.63
N THR A 389 -0.24 10.47 11.89
CA THR A 389 0.34 9.78 13.04
C THR A 389 -0.79 9.11 13.82
N SER A 390 -0.63 7.84 14.19
CA SER A 390 -1.62 7.13 15.02
C SER A 390 -0.98 6.27 16.10
N PHE A 391 -1.72 6.07 17.19
CA PHE A 391 -1.34 5.27 18.35
C PHE A 391 -2.44 4.24 18.61
N SER A 392 -2.06 2.97 18.68
CA SER A 392 -2.96 1.88 19.06
C SER A 392 -2.80 1.64 20.56
N ILE A 393 -3.93 1.72 21.27
CA ILE A 393 -4.00 1.70 22.73
C ILE A 393 -4.68 0.41 23.18
N PHE A 394 -3.98 -0.39 23.98
CA PHE A 394 -4.45 -1.65 24.55
C PHE A 394 -4.47 -1.51 26.07
N HIS A 395 -5.61 -1.82 26.70
CA HIS A 395 -5.77 -1.73 28.15
C HIS A 395 -5.38 -0.35 28.75
N GLY A 396 -5.56 0.73 27.98
CA GLY A 396 -5.20 2.09 28.40
C GLY A 396 -3.75 2.49 28.12
N GLU A 397 -2.91 1.57 27.64
CA GLU A 397 -1.52 1.82 27.31
C GLU A 397 -1.32 1.88 25.79
N GLU A 398 -0.56 2.88 25.35
CA GLU A 398 -0.06 2.90 23.98
C GLU A 398 0.89 1.72 23.79
N ARG A 399 0.78 1.03 22.65
CA ARG A 399 1.70 -0.07 22.31
C ARG A 399 2.32 0.13 20.94
N TRP A 400 1.49 0.51 19.98
CA TRP A 400 1.93 0.66 18.60
C TRP A 400 1.75 2.10 18.14
N ARG A 401 2.76 2.61 17.45
CA ARG A 401 2.71 3.89 16.76
C ARG A 401 2.74 3.67 15.25
N SER A 402 2.21 4.59 14.47
CA SER A 402 2.32 4.55 13.02
C SER A 402 2.48 5.93 12.43
N GLU A 403 3.30 6.00 11.38
CA GLU A 403 3.63 7.22 10.65
C GLU A 403 3.40 6.96 9.16
N GLY A 404 2.58 7.80 8.52
CA GLY A 404 2.23 7.61 7.12
C GLY A 404 1.94 8.91 6.38
N VAL A 405 1.88 8.80 5.06
CA VAL A 405 1.58 9.90 4.16
C VAL A 405 0.35 9.59 3.32
N GLN A 406 -0.50 10.58 3.12
CA GLN A 406 -1.68 10.46 2.26
C GLN A 406 -1.29 10.51 0.79
N VAL A 407 -1.89 9.62 0.00
CA VAL A 407 -1.70 9.53 -1.46
C VAL A 407 -2.92 10.14 -2.15
N GLY A 408 -2.72 10.79 -3.31
CA GLY A 408 -3.81 11.36 -4.13
C GLY A 408 -4.40 12.68 -3.65
N GLY A 409 -3.77 13.32 -2.65
CA GLY A 409 -4.23 14.62 -2.12
C GLY A 409 -5.42 14.50 -1.17
N LEU A 410 -5.95 15.64 -0.72
CA LEU A 410 -6.98 15.72 0.31
C LEU A 410 -8.23 14.92 -0.06
N ARG A 411 -8.75 14.13 0.90
CA ARG A 411 -9.97 13.31 0.73
C ARG A 411 -9.95 12.43 -0.54
N SER A 412 -8.77 11.98 -0.94
CA SER A 412 -8.61 10.99 -2.00
C SER A 412 -9.01 9.59 -1.54
N ALA A 413 -9.52 8.79 -2.47
CA ALA A 413 -9.82 7.38 -2.21
C ALA A 413 -8.56 6.50 -2.02
N ARG A 414 -7.35 7.01 -2.31
CA ARG A 414 -6.09 6.24 -2.22
C ARG A 414 -5.62 5.96 -0.79
N GLY A 415 -6.11 6.73 0.17
CA GLY A 415 -5.77 6.54 1.57
C GLY A 415 -4.33 6.91 1.92
N ILE A 416 -3.79 6.23 2.93
CA ILE A 416 -2.51 6.52 3.59
C ILE A 416 -1.61 5.30 3.49
N LEU A 417 -0.34 5.51 3.16
CA LEU A 417 0.72 4.50 3.17
C LEU A 417 1.79 4.89 4.18
N GLY A 418 2.27 3.95 4.97
CA GLY A 418 3.25 4.24 6.00
C GLY A 418 3.82 3.01 6.69
N ASN A 419 4.39 3.23 7.86
CA ASN A 419 4.96 2.20 8.72
C ASN A 419 4.37 2.26 10.12
N TRP A 420 4.39 1.11 10.79
CA TRP A 420 4.03 0.97 12.19
C TRP A 420 5.23 0.45 12.99
N PHE A 421 5.26 0.78 14.28
CA PHE A 421 6.39 0.55 15.19
C PHE A 421 5.90 0.27 16.61
N ASP A 422 6.82 -0.14 17.49
CA ASP A 422 6.71 0.14 18.92
C ASP A 422 6.42 1.62 19.19
N LYS A 423 5.67 1.92 20.26
CA LYS A 423 5.21 3.27 20.59
C LYS A 423 6.36 4.29 20.78
N ASP A 424 7.48 3.84 21.33
CA ASP A 424 8.64 4.66 21.68
C ASP A 424 9.77 4.53 20.66
N TYR A 425 9.51 3.84 19.54
CA TYR A 425 10.51 3.50 18.53
C TYR A 425 11.71 2.75 19.12
N ASP A 426 11.44 1.75 19.98
CA ASP A 426 12.49 0.85 20.47
C ASP A 426 13.35 0.38 19.28
N VAL A 427 14.67 0.56 19.42
CA VAL A 427 15.66 0.21 18.41
C VAL A 427 15.62 -1.28 18.06
N HIS A 428 15.20 -2.13 19.00
CA HIS A 428 14.98 -3.57 18.80
C HIS A 428 13.49 -3.91 18.69
N GLY A 429 12.63 -2.91 18.63
CA GLY A 429 11.18 -3.04 18.55
C GLY A 429 10.70 -3.56 17.20
N PRO A 430 9.47 -4.09 17.15
CA PRO A 430 8.86 -4.49 15.89
C PRO A 430 8.59 -3.29 14.99
N ALA A 431 8.68 -3.51 13.68
CA ALA A 431 8.26 -2.55 12.67
C ALA A 431 7.65 -3.28 11.47
N GLY A 432 6.81 -2.59 10.70
CA GLY A 432 6.25 -3.14 9.47
C GLY A 432 5.48 -2.10 8.65
N PRO A 433 5.04 -2.44 7.43
CA PRO A 433 4.24 -1.53 6.62
C PRO A 433 2.78 -1.51 7.10
N THR A 434 2.12 -0.36 6.94
CA THR A 434 0.70 -0.17 7.24
C THR A 434 0.05 0.68 6.16
N ALA A 435 -1.24 0.46 5.95
CA ALA A 435 -2.06 1.33 5.12
C ALA A 435 -3.44 1.55 5.71
N PHE A 436 -4.05 2.70 5.42
CA PHE A 436 -5.38 3.08 5.87
C PHE A 436 -6.17 3.61 4.68
N TRP A 437 -7.45 3.26 4.52
CA TRP A 437 -8.33 3.90 3.55
C TRP A 437 -9.75 4.00 4.08
N LYS A 438 -10.41 5.11 3.75
CA LYS A 438 -11.78 5.36 4.20
C LYS A 438 -12.74 4.55 3.35
N VAL A 439 -13.75 3.97 3.99
CA VAL A 439 -14.80 3.17 3.35
C VAL A 439 -16.15 3.85 3.43
N SER A 440 -16.45 4.47 4.56
CA SER A 440 -17.75 5.12 4.79
C SER A 440 -17.59 6.33 5.70
N ASP A 441 -18.42 7.35 5.47
CA ASP A 441 -18.61 8.47 6.39
C ASP A 441 -19.41 8.03 7.62
N ASP A 442 -20.15 6.92 7.52
CA ASP A 442 -20.94 6.39 8.61
C ASP A 442 -20.10 5.57 9.59
N ILE A 443 -20.51 5.64 10.85
CA ILE A 443 -20.03 4.79 11.94
C ILE A 443 -21.20 3.87 12.32
N ILE A 444 -20.97 2.58 12.47
CA ILE A 444 -22.02 1.63 12.91
C ILE A 444 -21.87 1.28 14.38
N GLU A 445 -22.99 1.15 15.08
CA GLU A 445 -23.04 0.52 16.39
C GLU A 445 -22.63 -0.95 16.26
N GLU A 446 -21.54 -1.30 16.92
CA GLU A 446 -21.10 -2.69 16.98
C GLU A 446 -21.91 -3.42 18.05
N LYS A 447 -22.58 -4.51 17.68
CA LYS A 447 -23.16 -5.42 18.67
C LYS A 447 -22.01 -6.03 19.46
N ARG A 448 -22.00 -5.86 20.79
CA ARG A 448 -21.10 -6.61 21.67
C ARG A 448 -21.41 -8.10 21.49
N THR A 449 -20.58 -8.81 20.72
CA THR A 449 -20.49 -10.26 20.85
C THR A 449 -19.86 -10.53 22.20
N LEU A 450 -20.70 -10.88 23.18
CA LEU A 450 -20.24 -11.44 24.45
C LEU A 450 -19.33 -12.64 24.13
N PRO A 451 -18.22 -12.84 24.87
CA PRO A 451 -17.45 -14.08 24.79
C PRO A 451 -18.41 -15.27 24.95
N GLN A 452 -18.27 -16.32 24.13
CA GLN A 452 -19.15 -17.49 24.16
C GLN A 452 -19.34 -18.08 25.58
N MET A 453 -18.36 -17.92 26.48
CA MET A 453 -18.50 -18.31 27.89
C MET A 453 -19.64 -17.61 28.65
N LEU A 454 -19.97 -16.35 28.34
CA LEU A 454 -21.07 -15.63 29.01
C LEU A 454 -22.45 -15.96 28.43
N GLN A 455 -22.52 -16.52 27.23
CA GLN A 455 -23.79 -16.94 26.64
C GLN A 455 -24.29 -18.28 27.24
N ILE A 456 -23.39 -19.11 27.75
CA ILE A 456 -23.74 -20.36 28.44
C ILE A 456 -24.31 -20.07 29.84
N PHE A 457 -23.72 -19.12 30.58
CA PHE A 457 -24.19 -18.75 31.92
C PHE A 457 -25.49 -17.92 31.97
N MET A 458 -25.95 -17.40 30.83
CA MET A 458 -27.24 -16.71 30.73
C MET A 458 -28.36 -17.60 30.17
N ALA A 459 -28.07 -18.87 29.92
CA ALA A 459 -29.00 -19.87 29.40
C ALA A 459 -29.37 -20.97 30.43
N GLU A 460 -28.99 -20.79 31.70
CA GLU A 460 -29.47 -21.62 32.83
C GLU A 460 -30.52 -20.89 33.66
#